data_AF-A0A370NU64-F1
#
_entry.id   AF-A0A370NU64-F1
#
_cell.length_a   1.000
_cell.length_b   1.000
_cell.length_c   1.000
_cell.angle_alpha   90.00
_cell.angle_beta   90.00
_cell.angle_gamma   90.00
#
_symmetry.space_group_name_H-M   'P 1'
#
loop_
_entity.id
_entity.type
_entity.pdbx_description
1 polymer ?
#
loop_
_entity_poly.entity_id
_entity_poly.type
_entity_poly.pdbx_seq_one_letter_code
_entity_poly.pdbx_strand_id
1 'polypeptide(L)'
;METGQHEQTFNNECRQLGEACASYRLRRDTGVPDEFLVAYDAYRGPVLKADYYVRKWLGLRCNAVKRNFVVDPAVTPDFLRGITGKTCPVSLVPFVMSGQSQANPSVDRILNDGTYALGNLVVFSQRVNRAKGDKTFEEVAALAKRGEVAEGLAGIEWARLASLMYGNWSVARNDDRFVVPLAVVPPEHVFTPTSQVVQLLLMQWCGMTPADNRRQFLLASMRSCSPSREAEAQFDNLVTCLSEGVRAEKHAPNVWLRPRIFAPFLSWYLTSQCAIETMLRSSRERLQTGVDRDKIVSRWRLNG
;
A
#
# COMPACT_ATOMS: atom_id res chain seq x y z
N MET A 1 -21.83 26.61 8.79
CA MET A 1 -22.58 25.37 9.14
C MET A 1 -21.68 24.14 9.09
N GLU A 2 -20.74 24.02 8.14
CA GLU A 2 -19.82 22.87 8.05
C GLU A 2 -18.86 22.72 9.25
N THR A 3 -18.36 23.84 9.81
CA THR A 3 -17.43 23.82 10.96
C THR A 3 -18.01 23.17 12.21
N GLY A 4 -19.27 23.44 12.55
CA GLY A 4 -19.93 22.86 13.72
C GLY A 4 -20.23 21.36 13.57
N GLN A 5 -20.45 20.88 12.35
CA GLN A 5 -20.68 19.45 12.10
C GLN A 5 -19.38 18.65 12.23
N HIS A 6 -18.26 19.18 11.72
CA HIS A 6 -16.94 18.56 11.87
C HIS A 6 -16.49 18.48 13.33
N GLU A 7 -16.67 19.56 14.10
CA GLU A 7 -16.37 19.60 15.54
C GLU A 7 -17.21 18.58 16.32
N GLN A 8 -18.51 18.49 16.02
CA GLN A 8 -19.38 17.50 16.66
C GLN A 8 -18.95 16.06 16.34
N THR A 9 -18.57 15.77 15.09
CA THR A 9 -18.07 14.44 14.68
C THR A 9 -16.77 14.09 15.42
N PHE A 10 -15.84 15.04 15.52
CA PHE A 10 -14.58 14.84 16.24
C PHE A 10 -14.80 14.60 17.75
N ASN A 11 -15.66 15.38 18.38
CA ASN A 11 -15.98 15.22 19.80
C ASN A 11 -16.70 13.90 20.08
N ASN A 12 -17.59 13.47 19.17
CA ASN A 12 -18.22 12.15 19.24
C ASN A 12 -17.19 11.02 19.16
N GLU A 13 -16.22 11.12 18.24
CA GLU A 13 -15.11 10.15 18.11
C GLU A 13 -14.28 10.07 19.39
N CYS A 14 -13.92 11.22 19.99
CA CYS A 14 -13.16 11.25 21.23
C CYS A 14 -13.90 10.54 22.37
N ARG A 15 -15.21 10.76 22.52
CA ARG A 15 -16.02 10.08 23.55
C ARG A 15 -16.06 8.56 23.33
N GLN A 16 -16.37 8.12 22.11
CA GLN A 16 -16.40 6.69 21.78
C GLN A 16 -15.06 6.02 22.01
N LEU A 17 -13.96 6.70 21.68
CA LEU A 17 -12.61 6.21 21.89
C LEU A 17 -12.27 6.09 23.39
N GLY A 18 -12.70 7.05 24.21
CA GLY A 18 -12.56 7.03 25.67
C GLY A 18 -13.23 5.81 26.30
N GLU A 19 -14.50 5.59 25.98
CA GLU A 19 -15.25 4.41 26.43
C GLU A 19 -14.60 3.10 25.97
N ALA A 20 -14.19 3.04 24.70
CA ALA A 20 -13.54 1.86 24.15
C ALA A 20 -12.23 1.56 24.91
N CYS A 21 -11.35 2.54 25.08
CA CYS A 21 -10.11 2.38 25.84
C CYS A 21 -10.35 1.93 27.28
N ALA A 22 -11.37 2.48 27.95
CA ALA A 22 -11.75 2.07 29.31
C ALA A 22 -12.26 0.62 29.36
N SER A 23 -13.13 0.23 28.40
CA SER A 23 -13.66 -1.13 28.30
C SER A 23 -12.56 -2.19 28.15
N TYR A 24 -11.45 -1.85 27.49
CA TYR A 24 -10.30 -2.75 27.31
C TYR A 24 -9.19 -2.57 28.37
N ARG A 25 -9.40 -1.74 29.39
CA ARG A 25 -8.40 -1.36 30.41
C ARG A 25 -7.06 -0.92 29.81
N LEU A 26 -7.11 -0.18 28.71
CA LEU A 26 -5.91 0.45 28.14
C LEU A 26 -5.50 1.65 29.00
N ARG A 27 -4.25 2.09 28.87
CA ARG A 27 -3.78 3.27 29.61
C ARG A 27 -4.67 4.48 29.29
N ARG A 28 -5.15 5.15 30.33
CA ARG A 28 -5.75 6.49 30.24
C ARG A 28 -4.70 7.46 29.72
N ASP A 29 -4.77 7.78 28.44
CA ASP A 29 -3.83 8.67 27.77
C ASP A 29 -4.22 10.12 28.06
N THR A 30 -3.36 10.90 28.70
CA THR A 30 -3.68 12.29 29.08
C THR A 30 -3.34 13.30 28.00
N GLY A 31 -2.74 12.88 26.88
CA GLY A 31 -2.38 13.78 25.78
C GLY A 31 -3.48 13.94 24.72
N VAL A 32 -4.63 13.28 24.89
CA VAL A 32 -5.80 13.31 24.01
C VAL A 32 -6.81 14.38 24.48
N PRO A 33 -7.79 14.79 23.65
CA PRO A 33 -8.81 15.79 24.03
C PRO A 33 -9.66 15.42 25.26
N ASP A 34 -10.23 16.42 25.93
CA ASP A 34 -10.95 16.28 27.19
C ASP A 34 -12.19 15.37 27.09
N GLU A 35 -12.89 15.39 25.95
CA GLU A 35 -14.05 14.54 25.69
C GLU A 35 -13.73 13.05 25.84
N PHE A 36 -12.51 12.63 25.46
CA PHE A 36 -12.05 11.26 25.70
C PHE A 36 -11.88 10.99 27.19
N LEU A 37 -11.28 11.92 27.94
CA LEU A 37 -10.97 11.74 29.36
C LEU A 37 -12.25 11.60 30.18
N VAL A 38 -13.24 12.46 29.91
CA VAL A 38 -14.56 12.42 30.54
C VAL A 38 -15.23 11.07 30.29
N ALA A 39 -15.23 10.61 29.04
CA ALA A 39 -15.88 9.36 28.66
C ALA A 39 -15.16 8.13 29.24
N TYR A 40 -13.82 8.15 29.27
CA TYR A 40 -13.00 7.11 29.89
C TYR A 40 -13.31 6.98 31.39
N ASP A 41 -13.35 8.10 32.12
CA ASP A 41 -13.56 8.12 33.57
C ASP A 41 -15.01 7.82 33.97
N ALA A 42 -15.97 8.14 33.10
CA ALA A 42 -17.39 7.84 33.30
C ALA A 42 -17.76 6.38 33.00
N TYR A 43 -16.91 5.62 32.29
CA TYR A 43 -17.22 4.26 31.90
C TYR A 43 -17.44 3.33 33.11
N ARG A 44 -18.60 2.64 33.14
CA ARG A 44 -18.98 1.66 34.19
C ARG A 44 -19.39 0.30 33.61
N GLY A 45 -19.11 0.08 32.32
CA GLY A 45 -19.50 -1.14 31.60
C GLY A 45 -18.57 -2.34 31.82
N PRO A 46 -18.80 -3.45 31.09
CA PRO A 46 -17.99 -4.66 31.21
C PRO A 46 -16.55 -4.45 30.75
N VAL A 47 -15.64 -5.22 31.34
CA VAL A 47 -14.24 -5.23 30.92
C VAL A 47 -14.03 -6.32 29.88
N LEU A 48 -13.44 -5.94 28.75
CA LEU A 48 -13.12 -6.79 27.62
C LEU A 48 -11.63 -7.12 27.57
N LYS A 49 -11.29 -8.25 26.94
CA LYS A 49 -9.90 -8.64 26.69
C LYS A 49 -9.47 -8.14 25.32
N ALA A 50 -8.47 -7.28 25.27
CA ALA A 50 -7.88 -6.83 24.00
C ALA A 50 -6.85 -7.85 23.48
N ASP A 51 -6.93 -8.18 22.19
CA ASP A 51 -5.83 -8.82 21.47
C ASP A 51 -4.80 -7.76 21.00
N TYR A 52 -3.80 -8.20 20.23
CA TYR A 52 -2.79 -7.28 19.67
C TYR A 52 -3.42 -6.23 18.74
N TYR A 53 -4.36 -6.62 17.88
CA TYR A 53 -4.91 -5.76 16.84
C TYR A 53 -5.90 -4.75 17.39
N VAL A 54 -6.69 -5.11 18.40
CA VAL A 54 -7.53 -4.17 19.16
C VAL A 54 -6.67 -3.11 19.84
N ARG A 55 -5.57 -3.51 20.50
CA ARG A 55 -4.63 -2.56 21.11
C ARG A 55 -4.01 -1.62 20.08
N LYS A 56 -3.58 -2.15 18.93
CA LYS A 56 -3.00 -1.34 17.85
C LYS A 56 -4.01 -0.39 17.23
N TRP A 57 -5.23 -0.85 16.99
CA TRP A 57 -6.33 -0.04 16.45
C TRP A 57 -6.68 1.13 17.38
N LEU A 58 -6.89 0.87 18.67
CA LEU A 58 -7.17 1.92 19.65
C LEU A 58 -5.98 2.88 19.81
N GLY A 59 -4.75 2.37 19.83
CA GLY A 59 -3.55 3.22 19.84
C GLY A 59 -3.43 4.11 18.60
N LEU A 60 -3.83 3.61 17.42
CA LEU A 60 -3.88 4.38 16.18
C LEU A 60 -4.88 5.54 16.29
N ARG A 61 -6.10 5.25 16.79
CA ARG A 61 -7.14 6.25 17.03
C ARG A 61 -6.71 7.30 18.04
N CYS A 62 -6.07 6.90 19.14
CA CYS A 62 -5.50 7.84 20.11
C CYS A 62 -4.45 8.76 19.47
N ASN A 63 -3.55 8.21 18.65
CA ASN A 63 -2.55 9.03 17.96
C ASN A 63 -3.16 9.98 16.92
N ALA A 64 -4.28 9.58 16.28
CA ALA A 64 -4.99 10.42 15.33
C ALA A 64 -5.65 11.62 16.03
N VAL A 65 -6.42 11.39 17.11
CA VAL A 65 -7.12 12.49 17.80
C VAL A 65 -6.16 13.49 18.46
N LYS A 66 -4.98 13.04 18.91
CA LYS A 66 -3.88 13.93 19.38
C LYS A 66 -3.42 14.92 18.31
N ARG A 67 -3.58 14.56 17.05
CA ARG A 67 -3.16 15.34 15.87
C ARG A 67 -4.36 15.98 15.19
N ASN A 68 -5.52 16.02 15.84
CA ASN A 68 -6.78 16.54 15.31
C ASN A 68 -7.27 15.80 14.04
N PHE A 69 -6.98 14.50 13.95
CA PHE A 69 -7.47 13.60 12.90
C PHE A 69 -8.45 12.58 13.47
N VAL A 70 -9.32 12.07 12.59
CA VAL A 70 -10.14 10.88 12.85
C VAL A 70 -9.65 9.74 11.96
N VAL A 71 -9.69 8.52 12.48
CA VAL A 71 -9.41 7.30 11.71
C VAL A 71 -10.65 6.93 10.92
N ASP A 72 -10.50 6.56 9.65
CA ASP A 72 -11.60 6.07 8.82
C ASP A 72 -12.30 4.89 9.53
N PRO A 73 -13.64 4.91 9.70
CA PRO A 73 -14.39 3.83 10.37
C PRO A 73 -14.17 2.44 9.77
N ALA A 74 -13.81 2.35 8.49
CA ALA A 74 -13.51 1.07 7.85
C ALA A 74 -12.19 0.45 8.32
N VAL A 75 -11.30 1.24 8.95
CA VAL A 75 -10.08 0.73 9.59
C VAL A 75 -10.46 0.03 10.90
N THR A 76 -10.54 -1.29 10.84
CA THR A 76 -10.90 -2.18 11.96
C THR A 76 -9.72 -3.04 12.41
N PRO A 77 -9.78 -3.68 13.60
CA PRO A 77 -8.80 -4.68 13.99
C PRO A 77 -8.61 -5.81 12.96
N ASP A 78 -9.68 -6.25 12.31
CA ASP A 78 -9.63 -7.29 11.28
C ASP A 78 -8.93 -6.80 10.01
N PHE A 79 -9.18 -5.55 9.60
CA PHE A 79 -8.41 -4.92 8.53
C PHE A 79 -6.91 -4.89 8.86
N LEU A 80 -6.54 -4.39 10.06
CA LEU A 80 -5.14 -4.35 10.49
C LEU A 80 -4.50 -5.75 10.50
N ARG A 81 -5.25 -6.78 10.90
CA ARG A 81 -4.82 -8.17 10.84
C ARG A 81 -4.59 -8.62 9.40
N GLY A 82 -5.50 -8.29 8.49
CA GLY A 82 -5.38 -8.61 7.06
C GLY A 82 -4.14 -8.02 6.41
N ILE A 83 -3.79 -6.77 6.74
CA ILE A 83 -2.68 -6.05 6.10
C ILE A 83 -1.31 -6.28 6.75
N THR A 84 -1.24 -6.88 7.94
CA THR A 84 0.03 -7.07 8.67
C THR A 84 0.94 -8.09 8.00
N GLY A 85 0.39 -9.15 7.39
CA GLY A 85 1.21 -10.21 6.80
C GLY A 85 2.17 -10.89 7.79
N LYS A 86 3.13 -11.66 7.27
CA LYS A 86 4.14 -12.37 8.08
C LYS A 86 5.53 -11.70 8.08
N THR A 87 5.78 -10.87 7.08
CA THR A 87 7.10 -10.32 6.77
C THR A 87 6.95 -8.86 6.37
N CYS A 88 7.88 -8.00 6.76
CA CYS A 88 7.89 -6.62 6.33
C CYS A 88 8.12 -6.53 4.81
N PRO A 89 7.26 -5.83 4.05
CA PRO A 89 7.35 -5.78 2.58
C PRO A 89 8.61 -5.05 2.08
N VAL A 90 9.17 -4.17 2.88
CA VAL A 90 10.38 -3.39 2.55
C VAL A 90 11.66 -4.14 2.92
N SER A 91 11.77 -4.55 4.18
CA SER A 91 12.99 -5.20 4.67
C SER A 91 13.07 -6.70 4.41
N LEU A 92 11.93 -7.34 4.08
CA LEU A 92 11.78 -8.78 3.92
C LEU A 92 12.14 -9.59 5.18
N VAL A 93 12.24 -8.93 6.35
CA VAL A 93 12.45 -9.57 7.65
C VAL A 93 11.10 -10.00 8.24
N PRO A 94 10.97 -11.24 8.76
CA PRO A 94 9.76 -11.69 9.46
C PRO A 94 9.39 -10.77 10.62
N PHE A 95 8.10 -10.53 10.80
CA PHE A 95 7.63 -9.76 11.94
C PHE A 95 7.84 -10.51 13.25
N VAL A 96 8.26 -9.78 14.28
CA VAL A 96 8.32 -10.28 15.65
C VAL A 96 7.11 -9.74 16.40
N MET A 97 6.19 -10.61 16.84
CA MET A 97 4.92 -10.18 17.46
C MET A 97 5.01 -9.98 18.98
N SER A 98 6.12 -10.39 19.61
CA SER A 98 6.33 -10.33 21.06
C SER A 98 7.58 -9.54 21.42
N GLY A 99 7.59 -8.95 22.62
CA GLY A 99 8.72 -8.17 23.12
C GLY A 99 9.00 -6.89 22.33
N GLN A 100 10.13 -6.26 22.63
CA GLN A 100 10.63 -5.08 21.92
C GLN A 100 11.66 -5.51 20.87
N SER A 101 11.40 -5.19 19.62
CA SER A 101 12.23 -5.53 18.47
C SER A 101 12.07 -4.52 17.35
N GLN A 102 13.18 -4.21 16.68
CA GLN A 102 13.16 -3.40 15.45
C GLN A 102 12.35 -4.07 14.31
N ALA A 103 12.11 -5.37 14.41
CA ALA A 103 11.27 -6.15 13.52
C ALA A 103 9.80 -6.27 13.99
N ASN A 104 9.39 -5.59 15.06
CA ASN A 104 7.98 -5.53 15.41
C ASN A 104 7.17 -4.84 14.29
N PRO A 105 5.92 -5.25 14.03
CA PRO A 105 5.05 -4.56 13.10
C PRO A 105 4.69 -3.16 13.60
N SER A 106 4.70 -2.20 12.68
CA SER A 106 4.27 -0.83 12.87
C SER A 106 3.34 -0.45 11.75
N VAL A 107 2.13 -0.04 12.10
CA VAL A 107 1.18 0.57 11.15
C VAL A 107 1.66 1.98 10.88
N ASP A 108 1.74 2.36 9.61
CA ASP A 108 2.12 3.70 9.17
C ASP A 108 1.24 4.19 8.03
N ARG A 109 1.21 5.51 7.86
CA ARG A 109 0.60 6.17 6.71
C ARG A 109 1.61 6.19 5.58
N ILE A 110 1.26 5.63 4.42
CA ILE A 110 2.12 5.65 3.22
C ILE A 110 2.51 7.09 2.89
N LEU A 111 1.51 7.98 2.82
CA LEU A 111 1.70 9.43 2.70
C LEU A 111 1.37 10.11 4.02
N ASN A 112 2.31 10.90 4.53
CA ASN A 112 2.18 11.58 5.82
C ASN A 112 1.10 12.66 5.84
N ASP A 113 0.82 13.28 4.69
CA ASP A 113 -0.21 14.31 4.54
C ASP A 113 -1.63 13.72 4.43
N GLY A 114 -1.75 12.40 4.28
CA GLY A 114 -3.02 11.70 4.20
C GLY A 114 -3.62 11.34 5.57
N THR A 115 -4.91 11.03 5.56
CA THR A 115 -5.63 10.50 6.74
C THR A 115 -5.30 9.03 7.00
N TYR A 116 -5.71 8.53 8.17
CA TYR A 116 -5.69 7.09 8.48
C TYR A 116 -6.85 6.39 7.80
N ALA A 117 -6.74 6.20 6.48
CA ALA A 117 -7.75 5.54 5.64
C ALA A 117 -7.20 4.24 5.05
N LEU A 118 -8.10 3.32 4.67
CA LEU A 118 -7.73 1.99 4.17
C LEU A 118 -6.59 2.05 3.15
N GLY A 119 -6.76 2.84 2.09
CA GLY A 119 -5.77 2.94 1.01
C GLY A 119 -4.46 3.62 1.36
N ASN A 120 -4.35 4.26 2.53
CA ASN A 120 -3.14 4.97 2.98
C ASN A 120 -2.42 4.26 4.12
N LEU A 121 -2.88 3.09 4.58
CA LEU A 121 -2.24 2.36 5.68
C LEU A 121 -1.45 1.15 5.19
N VAL A 122 -0.25 0.99 5.73
CA VAL A 122 0.63 -0.17 5.51
C VAL A 122 1.29 -0.59 6.80
N VAL A 123 1.78 -1.82 6.83
CA VAL A 123 2.54 -2.34 7.98
C VAL A 123 3.99 -2.57 7.58
N PHE A 124 4.87 -1.87 8.28
CA PHE A 124 6.32 -1.98 8.17
C PHE A 124 6.92 -2.56 9.43
N SER A 125 8.21 -2.93 9.39
CA SER A 125 8.97 -3.11 10.63
C SER A 125 9.19 -1.74 11.28
N GLN A 126 9.31 -1.71 12.61
CA GLN A 126 9.64 -0.48 13.33
C GLN A 126 10.89 0.22 12.78
N ARG A 127 11.92 -0.54 12.36
CA ARG A 127 13.11 0.01 11.70
C ARG A 127 12.76 0.79 10.43
N VAL A 128 11.98 0.18 9.54
CA VAL A 128 11.59 0.81 8.27
C VAL A 128 10.72 2.04 8.54
N ASN A 129 9.76 1.95 9.46
CA ASN A 129 8.92 3.08 9.80
C ASN A 129 9.73 4.25 10.36
N ARG A 130 10.70 3.97 11.25
CA ARG A 130 11.60 4.99 11.80
C ARG A 130 12.45 5.67 10.72
N ALA A 131 12.99 4.90 9.78
CA ALA A 131 13.80 5.45 8.70
C ALA A 131 12.97 6.30 7.74
N LYS A 132 11.74 5.85 7.40
CA LYS A 132 10.80 6.65 6.62
C LYS A 132 10.53 7.98 7.32
N GLY A 133 10.11 7.93 8.59
CA GLY A 133 9.73 9.12 9.34
C GLY A 133 8.74 9.98 8.56
N ASP A 134 9.00 11.29 8.54
CA ASP A 134 8.15 12.26 7.85
C ASP A 134 8.50 12.48 6.37
N LYS A 135 9.40 11.67 5.79
CA LYS A 135 9.87 11.87 4.41
C LYS A 135 8.76 11.78 3.39
N THR A 136 8.86 12.63 2.37
CA THR A 136 8.00 12.62 1.18
C THR A 136 8.38 11.48 0.24
N PHE A 137 7.52 11.21 -0.74
CA PHE A 137 7.83 10.23 -1.79
C PHE A 137 9.08 10.64 -2.56
N GLU A 138 9.24 11.93 -2.87
CA GLU A 138 10.34 12.47 -3.64
C GLU A 138 11.68 12.28 -2.92
N GLU A 139 11.71 12.50 -1.60
CA GLU A 139 12.89 12.26 -0.78
C GLU A 139 13.25 10.77 -0.73
N VAL A 140 12.25 9.91 -0.55
CA VAL A 140 12.42 8.45 -0.58
C VAL A 140 12.89 7.96 -1.95
N ALA A 141 12.36 8.52 -3.04
CA ALA A 141 12.76 8.20 -4.41
C ALA A 141 14.20 8.67 -4.69
N ALA A 142 14.61 9.82 -4.15
CA ALA A 142 15.99 10.30 -4.25
C ALA A 142 16.96 9.38 -3.49
N LEU A 143 16.58 8.91 -2.30
CA LEU A 143 17.34 7.90 -1.53
C LEU A 143 17.46 6.58 -2.30
N ALA A 144 16.35 6.09 -2.86
CA ALA A 144 16.34 4.87 -3.68
C ALA A 144 17.25 4.99 -4.90
N LYS A 145 17.24 6.15 -5.58
CA LYS A 145 18.06 6.41 -6.76
C LYS A 145 19.56 6.43 -6.45
N ARG A 146 19.96 6.94 -5.28
CA ARG A 146 21.36 6.90 -4.83
C ARG A 146 21.84 5.47 -4.60
N GLY A 147 20.95 4.58 -4.17
CA GLY A 147 21.28 3.16 -3.96
C GLY A 147 22.17 2.88 -2.74
N GLU A 148 22.50 3.91 -1.95
CA GLU A 148 23.38 3.83 -0.79
C GLU A 148 22.60 3.45 0.48
N VAL A 149 23.34 3.01 1.50
CA VAL A 149 22.78 2.81 2.84
C VAL A 149 22.58 4.18 3.48
N ALA A 150 21.36 4.46 3.94
CA ALA A 150 21.02 5.70 4.61
C ALA A 150 19.96 5.45 5.69
N GLU A 151 20.14 6.07 6.85
CA GLU A 151 19.21 6.01 7.99
C GLU A 151 18.81 4.58 8.39
N GLY A 152 19.75 3.65 8.24
CA GLY A 152 19.56 2.24 8.61
C GLY A 152 18.78 1.40 7.60
N LEU A 153 18.49 1.91 6.39
CA LEU A 153 17.97 1.13 5.26
C LEU A 153 18.99 1.05 4.13
N ALA A 154 19.07 -0.11 3.47
CA ALA A 154 19.85 -0.29 2.25
C ALA A 154 19.14 0.31 1.02
N GLY A 155 19.88 0.60 -0.07
CA GLY A 155 19.31 1.16 -1.29
C GLY A 155 18.14 0.35 -1.87
N ILE A 156 18.21 -0.98 -1.80
CA ILE A 156 17.11 -1.87 -2.24
C ILE A 156 15.87 -1.75 -1.36
N GLU A 157 16.03 -1.48 -0.07
CA GLU A 157 14.94 -1.24 0.87
C GLU A 157 14.29 0.12 0.58
N TRP A 158 15.09 1.15 0.31
CA TRP A 158 14.57 2.45 -0.15
C TRP A 158 13.78 2.32 -1.45
N ALA A 159 14.25 1.51 -2.41
CA ALA A 159 13.54 1.28 -3.66
C ALA A 159 12.20 0.55 -3.46
N ARG A 160 12.13 -0.42 -2.54
CA ARG A 160 10.86 -1.06 -2.14
C ARG A 160 9.90 -0.09 -1.47
N LEU A 161 10.42 0.80 -0.62
CA LEU A 161 9.59 1.82 0.01
C LEU A 161 9.04 2.81 -1.03
N ALA A 162 9.88 3.30 -1.94
CA ALA A 162 9.47 4.16 -3.06
C ALA A 162 8.39 3.48 -3.92
N SER A 163 8.57 2.19 -4.23
CA SER A 163 7.60 1.39 -4.97
C SER A 163 6.23 1.35 -4.29
N LEU A 164 6.15 1.25 -2.96
CA LEU A 164 4.87 1.27 -2.23
C LEU A 164 4.25 2.66 -2.14
N MET A 165 5.07 3.69 -1.98
CA MET A 165 4.60 5.07 -1.87
C MET A 165 4.05 5.62 -3.18
N TYR A 166 4.57 5.11 -4.31
CA TYR A 166 4.32 5.69 -5.62
C TYR A 166 2.83 5.79 -5.97
N GLY A 167 2.06 4.73 -5.75
CA GLY A 167 0.66 4.72 -6.17
C GLY A 167 -0.21 5.73 -5.46
N ASN A 168 -0.05 5.84 -4.15
CA ASN A 168 -0.76 6.85 -3.37
C ASN A 168 -0.30 8.25 -3.75
N TRP A 169 0.99 8.45 -3.96
CA TRP A 169 1.54 9.73 -4.37
C TRP A 169 0.97 10.19 -5.71
N SER A 170 0.92 9.28 -6.69
CA SER A 170 0.41 9.55 -8.04
C SER A 170 -1.06 9.96 -8.01
N VAL A 171 -1.89 9.23 -7.26
CA VAL A 171 -3.31 9.56 -7.08
C VAL A 171 -3.50 10.88 -6.34
N ALA A 172 -2.78 11.10 -5.24
CA ALA A 172 -2.92 12.31 -4.43
C ALA A 172 -2.54 13.59 -5.18
N ARG A 173 -1.60 13.49 -6.12
CA ARG A 173 -1.15 14.63 -6.95
C ARG A 173 -1.82 14.70 -8.32
N ASN A 174 -2.62 13.70 -8.69
CA ASN A 174 -3.11 13.50 -10.04
C ASN A 174 -1.96 13.57 -11.08
N ASP A 175 -0.88 12.84 -10.80
CA ASP A 175 0.40 12.97 -11.47
C ASP A 175 1.08 11.61 -11.62
N ASP A 176 1.30 11.18 -12.86
CA ASP A 176 1.97 9.91 -13.17
C ASP A 176 3.28 10.14 -13.93
N ARG A 177 3.95 11.28 -13.71
CA ARG A 177 5.19 11.65 -14.42
C ARG A 177 6.35 10.71 -14.15
N PHE A 178 6.33 10.01 -13.03
CA PHE A 178 7.35 9.03 -12.70
C PHE A 178 6.95 7.67 -13.27
N VAL A 179 7.92 6.83 -13.58
CA VAL A 179 7.68 5.41 -13.77
C VAL A 179 8.61 4.72 -12.80
N VAL A 180 8.03 4.16 -11.73
CA VAL A 180 8.79 3.59 -10.62
C VAL A 180 8.85 2.06 -10.77
N PRO A 181 10.04 1.46 -10.59
CA PRO A 181 10.16 0.00 -10.51
C PRO A 181 9.24 -0.61 -9.46
N LEU A 182 8.52 -1.67 -9.81
CA LEU A 182 7.73 -2.50 -8.91
C LEU A 182 8.64 -3.37 -8.06
N ALA A 183 9.34 -2.78 -7.09
CA ALA A 183 10.29 -3.49 -6.22
C ALA A 183 9.60 -4.33 -5.14
N VAL A 184 8.30 -4.15 -4.96
CA VAL A 184 7.45 -4.95 -4.08
C VAL A 184 6.02 -4.95 -4.62
N VAL A 185 5.31 -6.06 -4.42
CA VAL A 185 3.89 -6.15 -4.80
C VAL A 185 3.08 -5.34 -3.78
N PRO A 186 2.38 -4.26 -4.21
CA PRO A 186 1.53 -3.49 -3.30
C PRO A 186 0.43 -4.38 -2.73
N PRO A 187 0.06 -4.21 -1.45
CA PRO A 187 -1.13 -4.82 -0.91
C PRO A 187 -2.38 -4.40 -1.70
N GLU A 188 -3.38 -5.27 -1.78
CA GLU A 188 -4.59 -5.07 -2.62
C GLU A 188 -5.36 -3.78 -2.32
N HIS A 189 -5.30 -3.30 -1.08
CA HIS A 189 -6.00 -2.09 -0.65
C HIS A 189 -5.26 -0.80 -1.00
N VAL A 190 -3.98 -0.87 -1.41
CA VAL A 190 -3.15 0.28 -1.76
C VAL A 190 -3.31 0.60 -3.24
N PHE A 191 -3.33 1.88 -3.59
CA PHE A 191 -3.41 2.30 -4.98
C PHE A 191 -2.17 1.83 -5.74
N THR A 192 -2.39 1.27 -6.92
CA THR A 192 -1.32 0.79 -7.80
C THR A 192 -1.50 1.40 -9.19
N PRO A 193 -0.56 2.25 -9.68
CA PRO A 193 -0.67 2.88 -10.98
C PRO A 193 -0.59 1.87 -12.11
N THR A 194 -1.08 2.25 -13.30
CA THR A 194 -1.09 1.40 -14.48
C THR A 194 0.30 0.83 -14.79
N SER A 195 1.35 1.66 -14.69
CA SER A 195 2.73 1.24 -14.93
C SER A 195 3.17 0.10 -14.00
N GLN A 196 2.77 0.12 -12.73
CA GLN A 196 3.06 -0.94 -11.77
C GLN A 196 2.17 -2.18 -11.95
N VAL A 197 0.90 -1.99 -12.37
CA VAL A 197 0.03 -3.11 -12.76
C VAL A 197 0.63 -3.88 -13.94
N VAL A 198 1.12 -3.17 -14.96
CA VAL A 198 1.76 -3.79 -16.13
C VAL A 198 3.03 -4.54 -15.73
N GLN A 199 3.87 -3.97 -14.86
CA GLN A 199 5.03 -4.66 -14.29
C GLN A 199 4.62 -5.94 -13.54
N LEU A 200 3.57 -5.89 -12.73
CA LEU A 200 3.07 -7.05 -11.99
C LEU A 200 2.62 -8.17 -12.94
N LEU A 201 1.83 -7.82 -13.95
CA LEU A 201 1.32 -8.74 -14.96
C LEU A 201 2.47 -9.39 -15.76
N LEU A 202 3.39 -8.59 -16.30
CA LEU A 202 4.53 -9.10 -17.06
C LEU A 202 5.42 -10.01 -16.21
N MET A 203 5.67 -9.65 -14.95
CA MET A 203 6.45 -10.46 -14.01
C MET A 203 5.76 -11.81 -13.76
N GLN A 204 4.45 -11.81 -13.51
CA GLN A 204 3.69 -13.04 -13.31
C GLN A 204 3.69 -13.93 -14.55
N TRP A 205 3.45 -13.37 -15.75
CA TRP A 205 3.40 -14.14 -16.98
C TRP A 205 4.78 -14.67 -17.40
N CYS A 206 5.84 -13.92 -17.16
CA CYS A 206 7.21 -14.40 -17.39
C CYS A 206 7.65 -15.48 -16.40
N GLY A 207 7.04 -15.51 -15.21
CA GLY A 207 7.22 -16.58 -14.23
C GLY A 207 6.44 -17.86 -14.54
N MET A 208 5.47 -17.83 -15.47
CA MET A 208 4.76 -19.04 -15.92
C MET A 208 5.69 -19.98 -16.69
N THR A 209 5.32 -21.26 -16.75
CA THR A 209 6.06 -22.24 -17.54
C THR A 209 6.00 -21.88 -19.03
N PRO A 210 7.09 -22.06 -19.80
CA PRO A 210 7.08 -21.75 -21.24
C PRO A 210 6.04 -22.52 -22.05
N ALA A 211 5.63 -23.70 -21.56
CA ALA A 211 4.61 -24.55 -22.18
C ALA A 211 3.16 -24.10 -21.91
N ASP A 212 2.93 -23.08 -21.07
CA ASP A 212 1.57 -22.57 -20.83
C ASP A 212 1.12 -21.71 -22.02
N ASN A 213 0.15 -22.20 -22.79
CA ASN A 213 -0.41 -21.49 -23.94
C ASN A 213 -1.00 -20.12 -23.57
N ARG A 214 -1.46 -19.93 -22.32
CA ARG A 214 -1.95 -18.62 -21.85
C ARG A 214 -0.83 -17.59 -21.78
N ARG A 215 0.39 -18.00 -21.40
CA ARG A 215 1.56 -17.12 -21.38
C ARG A 215 1.80 -16.51 -22.76
N GLN A 216 1.78 -17.32 -23.81
CA GLN A 216 2.01 -16.86 -25.18
C GLN A 216 0.93 -15.86 -25.61
N PHE A 217 -0.35 -16.17 -25.34
CA PHE A 217 -1.46 -15.28 -25.67
C PHE A 217 -1.39 -13.94 -24.93
N LEU A 218 -1.10 -13.96 -23.61
CA LEU A 218 -1.02 -12.75 -22.78
C LEU A 218 0.14 -11.84 -23.20
N LEU A 219 1.32 -12.43 -23.45
CA LEU A 219 2.48 -11.68 -23.93
C LEU A 219 2.27 -11.14 -25.34
N ALA A 220 1.65 -11.89 -26.25
CA ALA A 220 1.31 -11.42 -27.59
C ALA A 220 0.32 -10.24 -27.56
N SER A 221 -0.68 -10.29 -26.68
CA SER A 221 -1.64 -9.19 -26.48
C SER A 221 -0.97 -7.92 -25.96
N MET A 222 0.04 -8.07 -25.11
CA MET A 222 0.79 -6.92 -24.59
C MET A 222 1.78 -6.38 -25.64
N ARG A 223 2.42 -7.28 -26.40
CA ARG A 223 3.29 -6.93 -27.53
C ARG A 223 2.54 -6.15 -28.60
N SER A 224 1.29 -6.48 -28.90
CA SER A 224 0.50 -5.79 -29.93
C SER A 224 0.12 -4.35 -29.59
N CYS A 225 0.35 -3.91 -28.34
CA CYS A 225 0.23 -2.50 -27.96
C CYS A 225 1.41 -1.65 -28.47
N SER A 226 2.46 -2.27 -29.00
CA SER A 226 3.65 -1.57 -29.49
C SER A 226 3.34 -0.78 -30.76
N PRO A 227 3.61 0.54 -30.82
CA PRO A 227 3.26 1.38 -31.97
C PRO A 227 4.22 1.24 -33.16
N SER A 228 5.33 0.52 -33.00
CA SER A 228 6.38 0.40 -34.03
C SER A 228 7.19 -0.88 -33.84
N ARG A 229 7.96 -1.27 -34.88
CA ARG A 229 8.90 -2.39 -34.81
C ARG A 229 10.00 -2.20 -33.76
N GLU A 230 10.41 -0.95 -33.52
CA GLU A 230 11.38 -0.65 -32.47
C GLU A 230 10.78 -0.92 -31.08
N ALA A 231 9.55 -0.46 -30.84
CA ALA A 231 8.86 -0.73 -29.58
C ALA A 231 8.61 -2.23 -29.36
N GLU A 232 8.29 -2.98 -30.44
CA GLU A 232 8.20 -4.44 -30.39
C GLU A 232 9.55 -5.09 -30.01
N ALA A 233 10.66 -4.63 -30.59
CA ALA A 233 11.98 -5.14 -30.26
C ALA A 233 12.35 -4.86 -28.78
N GLN A 234 11.99 -3.69 -28.26
CA GLN A 234 12.15 -3.37 -26.83
C GLN A 234 11.31 -4.29 -25.93
N PHE A 235 10.08 -4.61 -26.34
CA PHE A 235 9.22 -5.57 -25.63
C PHE A 235 9.81 -7.00 -25.65
N ASP A 236 10.30 -7.45 -26.80
CA ASP A 236 10.87 -8.79 -26.96
C ASP A 236 12.16 -8.94 -26.13
N ASN A 237 13.00 -7.90 -26.11
CA ASN A 237 14.18 -7.82 -25.23
C ASN A 237 13.79 -7.84 -23.74
N LEU A 238 12.78 -7.05 -23.36
CA LEU A 238 12.23 -7.02 -22.00
C LEU A 238 11.78 -8.41 -21.55
N VAL A 239 10.94 -9.09 -22.34
CA VAL A 239 10.36 -10.39 -21.99
C VAL A 239 11.45 -11.46 -21.82
N THR A 240 12.46 -11.45 -22.69
CA THR A 240 13.62 -12.34 -22.58
C THR A 240 14.35 -12.13 -21.25
N CYS A 241 14.78 -10.89 -20.99
CA CYS A 241 15.54 -10.55 -19.78
C CYS A 241 14.71 -10.75 -18.50
N LEU A 242 13.41 -10.45 -18.53
CA LEU A 242 12.49 -10.61 -17.41
C LEU A 242 12.24 -12.09 -17.08
N SER A 243 12.06 -12.95 -18.08
CA SER A 243 11.86 -14.39 -17.88
C SER A 243 13.05 -15.05 -17.20
N GLU A 244 14.27 -14.67 -17.56
CA GLU A 244 15.48 -15.11 -16.86
C GLU A 244 15.59 -14.52 -15.45
N GLY A 245 15.32 -13.22 -15.33
CA GLY A 245 15.43 -12.49 -14.07
C GLY A 245 14.49 -13.02 -12.99
N VAL A 246 13.23 -13.29 -13.33
CA VAL A 246 12.21 -13.80 -12.38
C VAL A 246 12.60 -15.16 -11.84
N ARG A 247 13.20 -16.04 -12.64
CA ARG A 247 13.66 -17.37 -12.18
C ARG A 247 14.87 -17.30 -11.26
N ALA A 248 15.73 -16.33 -11.46
CA ALA A 248 16.98 -16.18 -10.70
C ALA A 248 16.81 -15.40 -9.38
N GLU A 249 15.72 -14.64 -9.23
CA GLU A 249 15.54 -13.72 -8.11
C GLU A 249 14.76 -14.36 -6.96
N LYS A 250 15.30 -14.28 -5.73
CA LYS A 250 14.64 -14.82 -4.53
C LYS A 250 13.36 -14.06 -4.18
N HIS A 251 13.37 -12.74 -4.36
CA HIS A 251 12.20 -11.88 -4.21
C HIS A 251 11.87 -11.25 -5.56
N ALA A 252 11.05 -11.94 -6.35
CA ALA A 252 10.82 -11.65 -7.77
C ALA A 252 10.65 -10.16 -8.12
N PRO A 253 9.91 -9.32 -7.35
CA PRO A 253 9.79 -7.89 -7.63
C PRO A 253 11.12 -7.12 -7.75
N ASN A 254 12.20 -7.57 -7.10
CA ASN A 254 13.53 -6.95 -7.26
C ASN A 254 14.06 -7.03 -8.70
N VAL A 255 13.51 -7.89 -9.55
CA VAL A 255 13.88 -7.99 -10.97
C VAL A 255 13.76 -6.66 -11.69
N TRP A 256 12.77 -5.83 -11.30
CA TRP A 256 12.53 -4.50 -11.85
C TRP A 256 13.58 -3.47 -11.45
N LEU A 257 14.43 -3.76 -10.46
CA LEU A 257 15.55 -2.88 -10.09
C LEU A 257 16.77 -3.05 -10.99
N ARG A 258 16.76 -4.04 -11.89
CA ARG A 258 17.88 -4.30 -12.80
C ARG A 258 17.77 -3.37 -14.01
N PRO A 259 18.76 -2.51 -14.31
CA PRO A 259 18.69 -1.57 -15.43
C PRO A 259 18.41 -2.24 -16.78
N ARG A 260 19.00 -3.42 -17.02
CA ARG A 260 18.80 -4.22 -18.24
C ARG A 260 17.35 -4.69 -18.47
N ILE A 261 16.51 -4.65 -17.44
CA ILE A 261 15.08 -5.03 -17.50
C ILE A 261 14.23 -3.78 -17.47
N PHE A 262 14.52 -2.85 -16.55
CA PHE A 262 13.70 -1.67 -16.38
C PHE A 262 13.84 -0.65 -17.51
N ALA A 263 15.03 -0.49 -18.12
CA ALA A 263 15.21 0.47 -19.22
C ALA A 263 14.42 0.06 -20.48
N PRO A 264 14.45 -1.19 -20.96
CA PRO A 264 13.56 -1.64 -22.04
C PRO A 264 12.08 -1.50 -21.68
N PHE A 265 11.69 -1.83 -20.44
CA PHE A 265 10.31 -1.61 -19.98
C PHE A 265 9.91 -0.15 -20.05
N LEU A 266 10.74 0.77 -19.55
CA LEU A 266 10.45 2.20 -19.56
C LEU A 266 10.28 2.71 -20.99
N SER A 267 11.20 2.34 -21.90
CA SER A 267 11.14 2.73 -23.30
C SER A 267 9.89 2.19 -24.00
N TRP A 268 9.56 0.92 -23.80
CA TRP A 268 8.37 0.31 -24.36
C TRP A 268 7.07 0.89 -23.77
N TYR A 269 7.00 1.02 -22.45
CA TYR A 269 5.80 1.48 -21.76
C TYR A 269 5.44 2.92 -22.15
N LEU A 270 6.40 3.84 -22.15
CA LEU A 270 6.15 5.25 -22.50
C LEU A 270 5.66 5.43 -23.94
N THR A 271 6.11 4.57 -24.87
CA THR A 271 5.65 4.61 -26.27
C THR A 271 4.32 3.89 -26.47
N SER A 272 3.98 2.93 -25.61
CA SER A 272 2.81 2.05 -25.75
C SER A 272 1.66 2.37 -24.78
N GLN A 273 1.82 3.35 -23.90
CA GLN A 273 0.94 3.62 -22.76
C GLN A 273 -0.54 3.74 -23.14
N CYS A 274 -0.87 4.54 -24.16
CA CYS A 274 -2.25 4.77 -24.60
C CYS A 274 -2.94 3.47 -25.05
N ALA A 275 -2.23 2.63 -25.82
CA ALA A 275 -2.75 1.34 -26.27
C ALA A 275 -2.94 0.36 -25.11
N ILE A 276 -1.98 0.33 -24.17
CA ILE A 276 -2.05 -0.50 -22.96
C ILE A 276 -3.25 -0.10 -22.09
N GLU A 277 -3.43 1.19 -21.83
CA GLU A 277 -4.56 1.68 -21.02
C GLU A 277 -5.91 1.34 -21.64
N THR A 278 -6.01 1.47 -22.97
CA THR A 278 -7.21 1.09 -23.72
C THR A 278 -7.50 -0.41 -23.56
N MET A 279 -6.49 -1.26 -23.78
CA MET A 279 -6.62 -2.71 -23.67
C MET A 279 -6.96 -3.17 -22.23
N LEU A 280 -6.35 -2.56 -21.21
CA LEU A 280 -6.66 -2.85 -19.80
C LEU A 280 -8.08 -2.41 -19.43
N ARG A 281 -8.52 -1.24 -19.92
CA ARG A 281 -9.89 -0.75 -19.71
C ARG A 281 -10.92 -1.70 -20.30
N SER A 282 -10.76 -2.09 -21.57
CA SER A 282 -11.67 -3.05 -22.22
C SER A 282 -11.69 -4.41 -21.50
N SER A 283 -10.57 -4.83 -20.92
CA SER A 283 -10.51 -6.06 -20.13
C SER A 283 -11.23 -5.93 -18.79
N ARG A 284 -11.08 -4.79 -18.11
CA ARG A 284 -11.81 -4.48 -16.87
C ARG A 284 -13.32 -4.41 -17.09
N GLU A 285 -13.77 -3.76 -18.15
CA GLU A 285 -15.18 -3.67 -18.51
C GLU A 285 -15.76 -5.07 -18.75
N ARG A 286 -15.06 -5.92 -19.52
CA ARG A 286 -15.47 -7.32 -19.73
C ARG A 286 -15.59 -8.12 -18.44
N LEU A 287 -14.63 -7.97 -17.51
CA LEU A 287 -14.65 -8.64 -16.21
C LEU A 287 -15.77 -8.13 -15.29
N GLN A 288 -16.24 -6.90 -15.52
CA GLN A 288 -17.27 -6.25 -14.72
C GLN A 288 -18.67 -6.39 -15.35
N THR A 289 -18.77 -6.83 -16.60
CA THR A 289 -20.05 -7.21 -17.22
C THR A 289 -20.73 -8.32 -16.41
N GLY A 290 -21.95 -8.07 -15.94
CA GLY A 290 -22.69 -8.99 -15.07
C GLY A 290 -22.33 -8.92 -13.58
N VAL A 291 -21.32 -8.12 -13.22
CA VAL A 291 -21.04 -7.76 -11.82
C VAL A 291 -21.88 -6.54 -11.47
N ASP A 292 -22.98 -6.78 -10.76
CA ASP A 292 -23.82 -5.71 -10.22
C ASP A 292 -23.05 -4.95 -9.13
N ARG A 293 -22.34 -3.90 -9.56
CA ARG A 293 -21.55 -3.03 -8.69
C ARG A 293 -22.42 -2.42 -7.59
N ASP A 294 -23.67 -2.08 -7.87
CA ASP A 294 -24.57 -1.51 -6.88
C ASP A 294 -24.98 -2.54 -5.84
N LYS A 295 -25.12 -3.82 -6.22
CA LYS A 295 -25.36 -4.95 -5.29
C LYS A 295 -24.14 -5.33 -4.46
N ILE A 296 -22.93 -5.13 -4.98
CA ILE A 296 -21.67 -5.32 -4.21
C ILE A 296 -21.43 -4.13 -3.27
N VAL A 297 -21.58 -2.90 -3.76
CA VAL A 297 -21.41 -1.68 -2.94
C VAL A 297 -22.53 -1.58 -1.89
N SER A 298 -23.77 -1.99 -2.18
CA SER A 298 -24.84 -2.08 -1.18
C SER A 298 -24.61 -3.16 -0.13
N ARG A 299 -23.92 -4.26 -0.47
CA ARG A 299 -23.41 -5.23 0.53
C ARG A 299 -22.27 -4.68 1.38
N TRP A 300 -21.58 -3.63 0.93
CA TRP A 300 -20.54 -2.94 1.69
C TRP A 300 -21.10 -1.79 2.52
N ARG A 301 -22.30 -1.30 2.17
CA ARG A 301 -23.18 -0.51 3.04
C ARG A 301 -24.01 -1.43 3.95
N LEU A 302 -23.34 -2.30 4.70
CA LEU A 302 -23.96 -2.89 5.89
C LEU A 302 -23.73 -1.93 7.05
N ASN A 303 -24.67 -0.99 7.15
CA ASN A 303 -25.16 -0.25 8.31
C ASN A 303 -25.66 1.12 7.81
N GLY A 304 -26.94 1.14 7.42
CA GLY A 304 -27.77 2.31 7.69
C GLY A 304 -28.14 2.32 9.16
#